data_AF-A0A3D4MI33-F1
#
_entry.id   AF-A0A3D4MI33-F1
#
_cell.length_a   1.000
_cell.length_b   1.000
_cell.length_c   1.000
_cell.angle_alpha   90.00
_cell.angle_beta   90.00
_cell.angle_gamma   90.00
#
_symmetry.space_group_name_H-M   'P 1'
#
loop_
_entity.id
_entity.type
_entity.pdbx_description
1 polymer ?
#
loop_
_entity_poly.entity_id
_entity_poly.type
_entity_poly.pdbx_seq_one_letter_code
_entity_poly.pdbx_strand_id
1 'polypeptide(L)' 'QNSQLYEAEQKGIEKGKAEGIAQGKAEGIQEGQITEKLAIAKTLYSLGQTKEFIAKATGLSLDELDNILK' A
#
# COMPACT_ATOMS: atom_id res chain seq x y z
N GLN A 1 17.79 41.77 7.11
CA GLN A 1 18.35 40.41 6.94
C GLN A 1 17.47 39.30 7.57
N ASN A 2 16.47 39.60 8.41
CA ASN A 2 15.64 38.56 9.07
C ASN A 2 14.51 37.95 8.23
N SER A 3 14.12 38.56 7.10
CA SER A 3 12.96 38.10 6.31
C SER A 3 13.27 36.83 5.50
N GLN A 4 14.51 36.66 5.03
CA GLN A 4 14.88 35.49 4.22
C GLN A 4 14.99 34.20 5.04
N LEU A 5 15.37 34.30 6.32
CA LEU A 5 15.44 33.14 7.22
C LEU A 5 14.04 32.63 7.56
N TYR A 6 13.10 33.55 7.81
CA TYR A 6 11.71 33.24 8.10
C TYR A 6 10.99 32.58 6.90
N GLU A 7 11.25 33.08 5.69
CA GLU A 7 10.73 32.44 4.47
C GLU A 7 11.33 31.06 4.22
N ALA A 8 12.62 30.87 4.50
CA ALA A 8 13.28 29.57 4.35
C ALA A 8 12.74 28.53 5.36
N GLU A 9 12.51 28.93 6.62
CA GLU A 9 11.89 28.06 7.63
C GLU A 9 10.45 27.69 7.27
N GLN A 10 9.63 28.66 6.85
CA GLN A 10 8.25 28.35 6.44
C GLN A 10 8.20 27.40 5.24
N LYS A 11 9.03 27.64 4.21
CA LYS A 11 9.13 26.75 3.05
C LYS A 11 9.62 25.36 3.44
N GLY A 12 10.56 25.26 4.38
CA GLY A 12 11.04 23.99 4.91
C GLY A 12 9.95 23.18 5.61
N ILE A 13 9.13 23.84 6.44
CA ILE A 13 8.02 23.21 7.17
C ILE A 13 6.90 22.77 6.21
N GLU A 14 6.52 23.62 5.25
CA GLU A 14 5.51 23.26 4.24
C GLU A 14 5.97 22.08 3.39
N LYS A 15 7.22 22.10 2.91
CA LYS A 15 7.78 21.02 2.12
C LYS A 15 7.85 19.71 2.92
N GLY A 16 8.33 19.75 4.16
CA GLY A 16 8.39 18.57 5.03
C GLY A 16 7.01 17.98 5.34
N LYS A 17 5.98 18.81 5.55
CA LYS A 17 4.60 18.33 5.72
C LYS A 17 4.04 17.70 4.45
N ALA A 18 4.26 18.33 3.30
CA ALA A 18 3.78 17.81 2.02
C ALA A 18 4.43 16.46 1.69
N GLU A 19 5.74 16.35 1.89
CA GLU A 19 6.50 15.10 1.69
C GLU A 19 6.03 14.00 2.67
N GLY A 20 5.85 14.32 3.95
CA GLY A 20 5.36 13.37 4.96
C GLY A 20 3.95 12.84 4.67
N ILE A 21 3.03 13.71 4.21
CA ILE A 21 1.67 13.30 3.84
C ILE A 21 1.69 12.43 2.58
N ALA A 22 2.49 12.80 1.58
CA ALA A 22 2.60 12.04 0.33
C ALA A 22 3.17 10.63 0.59
N GLN A 23 4.22 10.54 1.41
CA GLN A 23 4.83 9.26 1.78
C GLN A 23 3.85 8.39 2.59
N GLY A 24 3.24 8.95 3.65
CA GLY A 24 2.30 8.19 4.48
C GLY A 24 1.06 7.71 3.72
N LYS A 25 0.57 8.51 2.76
CA LYS A 25 -0.55 8.10 1.89
C LYS A 25 -0.15 7.00 0.92
N ALA A 26 1.05 7.08 0.33
CA ALA A 26 1.55 6.05 -0.57
C ALA A 26 1.76 4.72 0.15
N GLU A 27 2.42 4.75 1.32
CA GLU A 27 2.63 3.57 2.18
C GLU A 27 1.29 2.95 2.60
N GLY A 28 0.34 3.76 3.09
CA GLY A 28 -0.97 3.26 3.52
C GLY A 28 -1.81 2.67 2.39
N ILE A 29 -1.74 3.24 1.18
CA ILE A 29 -2.43 2.67 0.00
C ILE A 29 -1.80 1.32 -0.36
N GLN A 30 -0.47 1.23 -0.36
CA GLN A 30 0.23 0.00 -0.73
C GLN A 30 -0.03 -1.12 0.29
N GLU A 31 0.05 -0.82 1.59
CA GLU A 31 -0.29 -1.77 2.66
C GLU A 31 -1.74 -2.22 2.58
N GLY A 32 -2.67 -1.29 2.33
CA GLY A 32 -4.09 -1.59 2.17
C GLY A 32 -4.35 -2.52 0.99
N GLN A 33 -3.76 -2.24 -0.17
CA GLN A 33 -3.92 -3.06 -1.38
C GLN A 33 -3.37 -4.48 -1.19
N ILE A 34 -2.21 -4.62 -0.54
CA ILE A 34 -1.61 -5.94 -0.26
C ILE A 34 -2.50 -6.72 0.71
N THR A 35 -2.95 -6.07 1.79
CA THR A 35 -3.80 -6.69 2.81
C THR A 35 -5.15 -7.14 2.23
N GLU A 36 -5.76 -6.32 1.38
CA GLU A 36 -7.03 -6.63 0.74
C GLU A 36 -6.91 -7.84 -0.21
N LYS A 37 -5.88 -7.86 -1.07
CA LYS A 37 -5.60 -8.99 -1.96
C LYS A 37 -5.38 -10.29 -1.18
N LEU A 38 -4.63 -10.23 -0.09
CA LEU A 38 -4.39 -11.35 0.82
C LEU A 38 -5.69 -11.85 1.48
N ALA A 39 -6.51 -10.92 1.98
CA ALA A 39 -7.78 -11.25 2.62
C ALA A 39 -8.73 -11.93 1.64
N ILE A 40 -8.89 -11.37 0.44
CA ILE A 40 -9.73 -11.96 -0.62
C ILE A 40 -9.20 -13.35 -1.00
N ALA A 41 -7.89 -13.50 -1.19
CA ALA A 41 -7.29 -14.79 -1.53
C ALA A 41 -7.57 -15.86 -0.47
N LYS A 42 -7.38 -15.52 0.82
CA LYS A 42 -7.67 -16.43 1.94
C LYS A 42 -9.15 -16.77 2.04
N THR A 43 -10.04 -15.78 1.92
CA THR A 43 -11.48 -16.01 1.96
C THR A 43 -11.92 -16.95 0.84
N LEU A 44 -11.50 -16.71 -0.40
CA LEU A 44 -11.85 -17.56 -1.53
C LEU A 44 -11.29 -18.99 -1.38
N TYR A 45 -10.07 -19.12 -0.85
CA TYR A 45 -9.47 -20.42 -0.56
C TYR A 45 -10.26 -21.19 0.52
N SER A 46 -10.65 -20.51 1.60
CA SER A 46 -11.50 -21.09 2.66
C SER A 46 -12.89 -21.49 2.15
N LEU A 47 -13.40 -20.83 1.11
CA LEU A 47 -14.64 -21.21 0.41
C LEU A 47 -14.46 -22.38 -0.56
N GLY A 48 -13.26 -22.98 -0.63
CA GLY A 48 -12.96 -24.13 -1.49
C GLY A 48 -12.76 -23.78 -2.96
N GLN A 49 -12.50 -22.51 -3.29
CA GLN A 49 -12.16 -22.12 -4.66
C GLN A 49 -10.76 -22.60 -5.04
N THR A 50 -10.54 -22.87 -6.33
CA THR A 50 -9.22 -23.28 -6.81
C THR A 50 -8.27 -22.09 -6.89
N LYS A 51 -6.96 -22.36 -6.79
CA LYS A 51 -5.93 -21.32 -6.84
C LYS A 51 -5.95 -20.53 -8.14
N GLU A 52 -6.33 -21.15 -9.26
CA GLU A 52 -6.46 -20.49 -10.57
C GLU A 52 -7.59 -19.45 -10.58
N PHE A 53 -8.71 -19.76 -9.93
CA PHE A 53 -9.81 -18.80 -9.79
C PHE A 53 -9.41 -17.64 -8.88
N ILE A 54 -8.74 -17.94 -7.77
CA ILE A 54 -8.25 -16.93 -6.84
C ILE A 54 -7.23 -16.01 -7.52
N ALA A 55 -6.33 -16.56 -8.32
CA ALA A 55 -5.35 -15.82 -9.10
C ALA A 55 -6.04 -14.83 -10.04
N LYS A 56 -7.07 -15.29 -10.76
CA LYS A 56 -7.87 -14.46 -11.65
C LYS A 56 -8.67 -13.38 -10.91
N ALA A 57 -9.19 -13.67 -9.73
CA ALA A 57 -10.02 -12.75 -8.94
C ALA A 57 -9.19 -11.66 -8.24
N THR A 58 -8.01 -12.01 -7.74
CA THR A 58 -7.12 -11.11 -6.98
C THR A 58 -6.02 -10.47 -7.81
N GLY A 59 -5.79 -10.99 -9.02
CA GLY A 59 -4.67 -10.61 -9.88
C GLY A 59 -3.30 -11.09 -9.37
N LEU A 60 -3.28 -12.01 -8.41
CA LEU A 60 -2.07 -12.67 -7.91
C LEU A 60 -1.70 -13.85 -8.80
N SER A 61 -0.42 -14.15 -8.92
CA SER A 61 0.08 -15.37 -9.56
C SER A 61 -0.11 -16.59 -8.66
N LEU A 62 -0.06 -17.79 -9.25
CA LEU A 62 -0.14 -19.04 -8.49
C LEU A 62 1.02 -19.18 -7.49
N ASP A 63 2.22 -18.74 -7.86
CA ASP A 63 3.39 -18.73 -6.96
C ASP A 63 3.21 -17.76 -5.79
N GLU A 64 2.64 -16.58 -6.04
CA GLU A 64 2.28 -15.65 -4.96
C GLU A 64 1.27 -16.29 -4.02
N LEU A 65 0.21 -16.89 -4.58
CA LEU A 65 -0.81 -17.60 -3.81
C LEU A 65 -0.23 -18.74 -2.97
N ASP A 66 0.69 -19.53 -3.49
CA ASP A 66 1.37 -20.59 -2.74
C ASP A 66 2.22 -20.06 -1.59
N ASN A 67 2.83 -18.89 -1.77
CA ASN A 67 3.58 -18.24 -0.70
C ASN A 67 2.66 -17.70 0.41
N ILE A 68 1.42 -17.31 0.09
CA ILE A 68 0.49 -16.72 1.06
C ILE A 68 -0.58 -17.69 1.63
N LEU A 69 -0.88 -18.79 0.93
CA LEU A 69 -1.91 -19.80 1.28
C LEU A 69 -1.29 -21.12 1.79
N LYS A 70 -0.09 -21.08 2.39
CA LYS A 70 0.56 -22.26 3.00
C LYS A 70 -0.34 -22.99 3.99
#